data_AF-X0W5P8-F1
#
_entry.id   AF-X0W5P8-F1
#
_cell.length_a   1.000
_cell.length_b   1.000
_cell.length_c   1.000
_cell.angle_alpha   90.00
_cell.angle_beta   90.00
_cell.angle_gamma   90.00
#
_symmetry.space_group_name_H-M   'P 1'
#
loop_
_entity.id
_entity.type
_entity.pdbx_description
1 polymer ?
#
loop_
_entity_poly.entity_id
_entity_poly.type
_entity_poly.pdbx_seq_one_letter_code
_entity_poly.pdbx_strand_id
1 'polypeptide(L)' 'MTLTREEKLILWFNEISIGDVPLVGGKNASLGEMYQKLTAQGVNIPGGFAITAYAYRYLIKEA' A
#
# COMPACT_ATOMS: atom_id res chain seq x y z
N MET A 1 18.01 0.96 -12.83
CA MET A 1 17.80 1.59 -11.52
C MET A 1 16.51 1.04 -10.95
N THR A 2 16.57 0.38 -9.79
CA THR A 2 15.38 -0.14 -9.11
C THR A 2 14.88 0.95 -8.17
N LEU A 3 13.60 1.30 -8.24
CA LEU A 3 12.99 2.25 -7.31
C LEU A 3 13.06 1.68 -5.89
N THR A 4 13.38 2.53 -4.91
CA THR A 4 13.25 2.15 -3.50
C THR A 4 11.78 1.97 -3.14
N ARG A 5 11.48 1.26 -2.05
CA ARG A 5 10.10 1.05 -1.62
C ARG A 5 9.38 2.37 -1.34
N GLU A 6 10.12 3.33 -0.79
CA GLU A 6 9.70 4.67 -0.42
C GLU A 6 9.36 5.55 -1.63
N GLU A 7 9.89 5.21 -2.80
CA GLU A 7 9.67 5.90 -4.09
C GLU A 7 8.68 5.15 -5.00
N LYS A 8 8.15 4.01 -4.58
CA LYS A 8 7.09 3.33 -5.33
C LYS A 8 5.83 4.20 -5.36
N LEU A 9 5.21 4.32 -6.54
CA LEU A 9 3.96 5.08 -6.69
C LEU A 9 2.74 4.34 -6.12
N ILE A 10 2.78 3.00 -6.16
CA ILE A 10 1.75 2.12 -5.64
C ILE A 10 2.38 1.00 -4.80
N LEU A 11 1.60 0.45 -3.88
CA LEU A 11 1.88 -0.83 -3.23
C LEU A 11 0.65 -1.73 -3.37
N TRP A 12 0.86 -2.98 -3.77
CA TRP A 12 -0.21 -3.99 -3.81
C TRP A 12 -0.59 -4.40 -2.38
N PHE A 13 -1.84 -4.81 -2.13
CA PHE A 13 -2.27 -5.19 -0.77
C PHE A 13 -1.46 -6.36 -0.18
N ASN A 14 -0.95 -7.28 -1.01
CA ASN A 14 -0.04 -8.35 -0.57
C ASN A 14 1.38 -7.87 -0.25
N GLU A 15 1.72 -6.62 -0.55
CA GLU A 15 2.99 -5.99 -0.19
C GLU A 15 2.87 -5.10 1.06
N ILE A 16 1.65 -4.76 1.53
CA ILE A 16 1.41 -3.74 2.58
C ILE A 16 1.25 -4.38 3.96
N SER A 17 2.07 -3.93 4.90
CA SER A 17 2.01 -4.25 6.33
C SER A 17 1.59 -3.05 7.19
N ILE A 18 1.37 -3.26 8.48
CA ILE A 18 1.12 -2.19 9.44
C ILE A 18 2.30 -1.20 9.54
N GLY A 19 3.52 -1.64 9.20
CA GLY A 19 4.70 -0.75 9.15
C GLY A 19 4.63 0.29 8.04
N ASP A 20 3.78 0.09 7.04
CA ASP A 20 3.66 0.97 5.87
C ASP A 20 2.67 2.12 6.08
N VAL A 21 2.17 2.34 7.30
CA VAL A 21 1.33 3.51 7.64
C VAL A 21 1.92 4.83 7.13
N PRO A 22 3.24 5.11 7.23
CA PRO A 22 3.83 6.34 6.67
C PRO A 22 3.76 6.44 5.13
N LEU A 23 3.62 5.30 4.43
CA LEU A 23 3.58 5.23 2.97
C LEU A 23 2.16 5.26 2.43
N VAL A 24 1.21 4.58 3.08
CA VAL A 24 -0.15 4.37 2.53
C VAL A 24 -1.28 4.83 3.44
N GLY A 25 -0.98 5.27 4.66
CA GLY A 25 -1.95 5.65 5.68
C GLY A 25 -2.58 4.46 6.41
N GLY A 26 -3.22 4.74 7.55
CA GLY A 26 -3.74 3.71 8.47
C GLY A 26 -4.79 2.77 7.87
N LYS A 27 -5.68 3.28 7.00
CA LYS A 27 -6.73 2.47 6.37
C LYS A 27 -6.15 1.43 5.43
N ASN A 28 -5.24 1.84 4.54
CA ASN A 28 -4.61 0.94 3.58
C ASN A 28 -3.66 -0.05 4.27
N ALA A 29 -2.94 0.39 5.30
CA ALA A 29 -2.10 -0.49 6.11
C ALA A 29 -2.92 -1.60 6.79
N SER A 30 -4.06 -1.24 7.41
CA SER A 30 -4.99 -2.22 7.98
C SER A 30 -5.58 -3.15 6.92
N LEU A 31 -5.93 -2.65 5.74
CA LEU A 31 -6.44 -3.48 4.65
C LEU A 31 -5.39 -4.46 4.12
N GLY A 32 -4.12 -4.06 4.00
CA GLY A 32 -3.02 -4.94 3.64
C GLY A 32 -2.81 -6.07 4.67
N GLU A 33 -2.84 -5.74 5.96
CA GLU A 33 -2.78 -6.74 7.05
C GLU A 33 -3.93 -7.74 6.96
N MET A 34 -5.16 -7.25 6.78
CA MET A 34 -6.32 -8.12 6.61
C MET A 34 -6.18 -8.99 5.35
N TYR A 35 -5.77 -8.40 4.22
CA TYR A 35 -5.59 -9.13 2.97
C TYR A 35 -4.57 -10.26 3.11
N GLN A 36 -3.43 -10.01 3.75
CA GLN A 36 -2.39 -11.02 3.94
C GLN A 36 -2.77 -12.11 4.96
N LYS A 37 -3.46 -11.74 6.05
CA LYS A 37 -3.73 -12.68 7.17
C LYS A 37 -5.06 -13.40 7.07
N LEU A 38 -6.09 -12.75 6.54
CA LEU A 38 -7.47 -13.26 6.59
C LEU A 38 -7.93 -13.91 5.29
N THR A 39 -7.32 -13.56 4.14
CA THR A 39 -7.66 -14.21 2.86
C THR A 39 -7.37 -15.71 2.91
N ALA A 40 -6.25 -16.12 3.53
CA ALA A 40 -5.92 -17.53 3.75
C ALA A 40 -6.87 -18.24 4.73
N GLN A 41 -7.63 -17.47 5.52
CA GLN A 41 -8.65 -17.98 6.46
C GLN A 41 -10.06 -17.95 5.87
N GLY A 42 -10.19 -17.67 4.56
CA GLY A 42 -11.48 -17.67 3.85
C GLY A 42 -12.27 -16.36 3.94
N VAL A 43 -11.70 -15.30 4.50
CA VAL A 43 -12.33 -13.96 4.47
C VAL A 43 -12.14 -13.37 3.08
N ASN A 44 -13.25 -13.03 2.42
CA ASN A 44 -13.22 -12.48 1.07
C ASN A 44 -12.85 -10.99 1.09
N ILE A 45 -11.59 -10.69 0.77
CA ILE A 45 -11.08 -9.32 0.66
C ILE A 45 -10.68 -9.09 -0.80
N PRO A 46 -11.29 -8.12 -1.50
CA PRO A 46 -10.94 -7.81 -2.88
C PRO A 46 -9.46 -7.45 -3.02
N GLY A 47 -8.82 -7.98 -4.07
CA GLY A 47 -7.48 -7.56 -4.46
C GLY A 47 -7.45 -6.09 -4.88
N GLY A 48 -6.30 -5.45 -4.72
CA GLY A 48 -6.12 -4.04 -5.06
C GLY A 48 -4.74 -3.52 -4.69
N PHE A 49 -4.61 -2.19 -4.81
CA PHE A 49 -3.39 -1.45 -4.49
C PHE A 49 -3.74 -0.13 -3.81
N ALA A 50 -2.77 0.42 -3.10
CA ALA A 50 -2.83 1.76 -2.53
C ALA A 50 -1.85 2.69 -3.27
N ILE A 51 -2.30 3.91 -3.57
CA ILE A 51 -1.42 5.00 -3.99
C ILE A 51 -0.61 5.45 -2.78
N THR A 52 0.70 5.60 -2.94
CA THR A 52 1.57 6.01 -1.84
C THR A 52 1.55 7.52 -1.62
N ALA A 53 1.93 7.94 -0.42
CA ALA A 53 2.17 9.33 -0.10
C ALA A 53 3.29 9.93 -0.99
N TYR A 54 4.23 9.11 -1.47
CA TYR A 54 5.23 9.54 -2.45
C TYR A 54 4.57 9.89 -3.79
N ALA A 55 3.67 9.05 -4.33
CA ALA A 55 2.95 9.36 -5.57
C ALA A 55 2.18 10.68 -5.46
N TYR A 56 1.51 10.92 -4.34
CA TYR A 56 0.82 12.20 -4.12
C TYR A 56 1.79 13.39 -4.14
N ARG A 57 2.92 13.29 -3.41
CA ARG A 57 3.94 14.37 -3.41
C ARG A 57 4.58 14.56 -4.78
N TYR A 58 4.80 13.48 -5.51
CA TYR A 58 5.33 13.52 -6.87
C TYR A 58 4.38 14.30 -7.79
N LEU A 59 3.09 13.94 -7.78
CA LEU A 59 2.06 14.65 -8.54
C LEU A 59 2.05 16.16 -8.23
N ILE A 60 2.09 16.55 -6.95
CA ILE A 60 2.06 17.96 -6.54
C ILE A 60 3.32 18.73 -6.96
N LYS A 61 4.47 18.06 -7.12
CA LYS A 61 5.72 18.70 -7.59
C LYS A 61 5.77 18.87 -9.11
N GLU A 62 5.16 17.95 -9.85
CA GLU A 62 5.18 17.94 -11.32
C GLU A 62 4.01 18.72 -11.95
N ALA A 63 2.98 19.03 -11.16
CA ALA A 63 1.82 19.84 -11.55
C ALA A 63 2.08 21.34 -11.35
#